data_AF-A0A9D1W1H0-F1
#
_entry.id   AF-A0A9D1W1H0-F1
#
_cell.length_a   1.000
_cell.length_b   1.000
_cell.length_c   1.000
_cell.angle_alpha   90.00
_cell.angle_beta   90.00
_cell.angle_gamma   90.00
#
_symmetry.space_group_name_H-M   'P 1'
#
loop_
_entity.id
_entity.type
_entity.pdbx_description
1 polymer ?
#
loop_
_entity_poly.entity_id
_entity_poly.type
_entity_poly.pdbx_seq_one_letter_code
_entity_poly.pdbx_strand_id
1 'polypeptide(L)' 'MKLNSGDTAPKSANYKVISPEGKVIGSVYMREGETLPPTQMSGCHYEAE' A
#
# COMPACT_ATOMS: atom_id res chain seq x y z
N MET A 1 -0.08 -9.60 -2.49
CA MET A 1 -1.46 -9.08 -2.63
C MET A 1 -1.33 -7.63 -3.07
N LYS A 2 -1.95 -7.24 -4.19
CA LYS A 2 -1.99 -5.83 -4.61
C LYS A 2 -3.20 -5.18 -3.96
N LEU A 3 -2.98 -4.14 -3.17
CA LEU A 3 -4.01 -3.38 -2.49
C LEU A 3 -3.99 -1.93 -2.99
N ASN A 4 -5.14 -1.27 -3.06
CA ASN A 4 -5.24 0.11 -3.52
C ASN A 4 -5.44 1.05 -2.34
N SER A 5 -5.27 2.35 -2.60
CA SER A 5 -5.70 3.38 -1.64
C SER A 5 -7.19 3.23 -1.34
N GLY A 6 -7.56 3.27 -0.07
CA GLY A 6 -8.94 3.07 0.37
C GLY A 6 -9.31 1.61 0.66
N ASP A 7 -8.48 0.64 0.28
CA ASP A 7 -8.67 -0.76 0.72
C ASP A 7 -8.33 -0.90 2.21
N THR A 8 -8.95 -1.88 2.86
CA THR A 8 -8.65 -2.23 4.25
C THR A 8 -7.41 -3.12 4.31
N ALA A 9 -6.47 -2.78 5.18
CA ALA A 9 -5.28 -3.57 5.43
C ALA A 9 -5.67 -4.97 5.98
N PRO A 10 -5.34 -6.06 5.26
CA PRO A 10 -5.73 -7.41 5.66
C PRO A 10 -4.94 -7.97 6.86
N LYS A 11 -3.80 -7.38 7.19
CA LYS A 11 -2.95 -7.79 8.32
C LYS A 11 -2.14 -6.59 8.82
N SER A 12 -1.61 -6.68 10.03
CA SER A 12 -0.63 -5.70 10.50
C SER A 12 0.72 -5.98 9.86
N ALA A 13 1.21 -5.08 9.01
CA ALA A 13 2.47 -5.24 8.30
C ALA A 13 3.00 -3.90 7.78
N ASN A 14 4.23 -3.91 7.29
CA ASN A 14 4.75 -2.82 6.47
C ASN A 14 4.31 -3.02 5.02
N TYR A 15 3.70 -2.00 4.44
CA TYR A 15 3.16 -2.00 3.09
C TYR A 15 4.05 -1.12 2.21
N LYS A 16 4.69 -1.73 1.22
CA LYS A 16 5.47 -1.01 0.20
C LYS A 16 4.53 -0.37 -0.80
N VAL A 17 4.80 0.88 -1.15
CA VAL A 17 4.13 1.58 -2.24
C VAL A 17 4.92 1.30 -3.51
N ILE A 18 4.30 0.60 -4.45
CA ILE A 18 4.87 0.25 -5.75
C ILE A 18 4.29 1.19 -6.80
N SER A 19 5.16 1.83 -7.58
CA SER A 19 4.76 2.70 -8.69
C SER A 19 4.26 1.89 -9.89
N PRO A 20 3.59 2.52 -10.88
CA PRO A 20 3.18 1.85 -12.12
C PRO A 20 4.35 1.21 -12.89
N GLU A 21 5.56 1.76 -12.71
CA GLU A 21 6.80 1.24 -13.31
C GLU A 21 7.39 0.05 -12.54
N GLY A 22 6.76 -0.38 -11.44
CA GLY A 22 7.22 -1.50 -10.61
C GLY A 22 8.32 -1.13 -9.60
N LYS A 23 8.55 0.17 -9.34
CA LYS A 23 9.56 0.63 -8.37
C LYS A 23 8.94 0.86 -7.00
N VAL A 24 9.67 0.52 -5.94
CA VAL A 24 9.29 0.90 -4.58
C VAL A 24 9.56 2.39 -4.39
N ILE A 25 8.52 3.17 -4.14
CA ILE A 25 8.61 4.63 -3.94
C ILE A 25 8.33 5.06 -2.49
N GLY A 26 7.95 4.10 -1.63
CA GLY A 26 7.72 4.36 -0.22
C GLY A 26 7.29 3.10 0.52
N SER A 27 7.08 3.27 1.82
CA SER A 27 6.57 2.22 2.71
C SER A 27 5.75 2.85 3.82
N VAL A 28 4.67 2.19 4.23
CA VAL A 28 3.82 2.61 5.34
C VAL A 28 3.49 1.43 6.24
N TYR A 29 3.64 1.60 7.54
CA TYR A 29 3.19 0.61 8.50
C TYR A 29 1.68 0.76 8.72
N MET A 30 0.93 -0.31 8.51
CA MET A 30 -0.52 -0.36 8.72
C MET A 30 -0.86 -1.49 9.68
N ARG A 31 -1.89 -1.29 10.48
CA ARG A 31 -2.48 -2.34 11.30
C ARG A 31 -3.65 -2.99 10.56
N GLU A 32 -3.91 -4.24 10.91
CA GLU A 32 -5.07 -4.97 10.43
C GLU A 32 -6.36 -4.17 10.68
N GLY A 33 -7.19 -4.03 9.66
CA GLY A 33 -8.43 -3.27 9.73
C GLY A 33 -8.30 -1.77 9.46
N GLU A 34 -7.09 -1.21 9.35
CA GLU A 34 -6.91 0.20 8.98
C GLU A 34 -7.08 0.42 7.47
N THR A 35 -7.58 1.60 7.08
CA THR A 35 -7.75 1.99 5.68
C THR A 35 -6.44 2.50 5.09
N LEU A 36 -6.02 1.91 3.96
CA LEU A 36 -4.80 2.32 3.27
C LEU A 36 -4.87 3.77 2.81
N PRO A 37 -3.83 4.59 3.10
CA PRO A 37 -3.84 6.00 2.77
C PRO A 37 -3.83 6.23 1.25
N PRO A 38 -4.21 7.44 0.81
CA PRO A 38 -4.06 7.82 -0.60
C PRO A 38 -2.60 7.74 -1.04
N THR A 39 -2.36 7.14 -2.20
CA THR A 39 -1.03 7.12 -2.82
C THR A 39 -0.75 8.46 -3.47
N GLN A 40 0.54 8.85 -3.52
CA GLN A 40 0.95 10.15 -4.07
C GLN A 40 0.75 10.28 -5.59
N MET A 41 0.60 9.17 -6.31
CA MET A 41 0.45 9.14 -7.76
C MET A 41 -0.57 8.08 -8.18
N SER A 42 -1.32 8.36 -9.25
CA SER A 42 -2.24 7.41 -9.85
C SER A 42 -1.53 6.15 -10.34
N GLY A 43 -2.17 4.99 -10.16
CA GLY A 43 -1.63 3.70 -10.58
C GLY A 43 -0.59 3.09 -9.63
N CYS A 44 -0.34 3.70 -8.47
CA CYS A 44 0.43 3.07 -7.41
C CYS A 44 -0.43 2.07 -6.63
N HIS A 45 0.17 0.98 -6.17
CA HIS A 45 -0.48 -0.02 -5.32
C HIS A 45 0.39 -0.37 -4.11
N TYR A 46 -0.24 -0.90 -3.08
CA TYR A 46 0.41 -1.38 -1.87
C TYR A 46 0.65 -2.89 -1.96
N GLU A 47 1.82 -3.31 -1.48
CA GLU A 47 2.15 -4.72 -1.26
C GLU A 47 2.66 -4.91 0.17
N ALA A 48 2.06 -5.82 0.92
CA ALA A 48 2.56 -6.20 2.24
C ALA A 48 3.90 -6.93 2.10
N GLU A 49 4.85 -6.61 2.98
CA GLU A 49 5.99 -7.49 3.25
C GLU A 49 5.56 -8.86 3.84
#